data_AF-A0A350H8Q2-F1
#
_entry.id   AF-A0A350H8Q2-F1
#
_cell.length_a   1.000
_cell.length_b   1.000
_cell.length_c   1.000
_cell.angle_alpha   90.00
_cell.angle_beta   90.00
_cell.angle_gamma   90.00
#
_symmetry.space_group_name_H-M   'P 1'
#
loop_
_entity.id
_entity.type
_entity.pdbx_description
1 polymer ?
#
loop_
_entity_poly.entity_id
_entity_poly.type
_entity_poly.pdbx_seq_one_letter_code
_entity_poly.pdbx_strand_id
1 'polypeptide(L)'
;TGDDPLILEKMMSLPKILVSFNGMAFDIPKIKSEYPYLAMPEIHFDLLKVTKSVGWYGGLKKIEEMLDIKRPDHVRNMNGYNAIILWDQYRNGSEKSLEILLDYNKYDVLNLEILLNLFIEEKKYRILS
;
A
#
# COMPACT_ATOMS: atom_id res chain seq x y z
N THR A 1 0.44 -4.02 -22.59
CA THR A 1 -0.35 -3.76 -21.36
C THR A 1 -0.52 -5.10 -20.68
N GLY A 2 0.39 -5.38 -19.76
CA GLY A 2 0.84 -6.74 -19.49
C GLY A 2 0.43 -7.27 -18.14
N ASP A 3 -0.78 -7.80 -18.05
CA ASP A 3 -1.06 -9.03 -17.32
C ASP A 3 -2.30 -9.68 -17.95
N ASP A 4 -2.33 -11.01 -17.98
CA ASP A 4 -3.51 -11.79 -18.34
C ASP A 4 -4.58 -11.54 -17.27
N PRO A 5 -5.80 -11.07 -17.62
CA PRO A 5 -6.90 -10.88 -16.67
C PRO A 5 -7.13 -12.09 -15.75
N LEU A 6 -6.85 -13.31 -16.23
CA LEU A 6 -6.95 -14.54 -15.46
C LEU A 6 -5.91 -14.61 -14.32
N ILE A 7 -4.71 -14.05 -14.51
CA ILE A 7 -3.69 -13.98 -13.46
C ILE A 7 -4.18 -13.05 -12.35
N LEU A 8 -4.70 -11.88 -12.70
CA LEU A 8 -5.19 -10.92 -11.72
C LEU A 8 -6.39 -11.46 -10.93
N GLU A 9 -7.36 -12.09 -11.62
CA GLU A 9 -8.50 -12.75 -10.98
C GLU A 9 -8.05 -13.88 -10.03
N LYS A 10 -7.07 -14.69 -10.45
CA LYS A 10 -6.48 -15.71 -9.59
C LYS A 10 -5.77 -15.10 -8.38
N MET A 11 -4.96 -14.07 -8.56
CA MET A 11 -4.26 -13.41 -7.45
C MET A 11 -5.22 -12.81 -6.43
N MET A 12 -6.35 -12.27 -6.89
CA MET A 12 -7.35 -11.64 -6.03
C MET A 12 -8.31 -12.64 -5.36
N SER A 13 -8.48 -13.84 -5.91
CA SER A 13 -9.31 -14.90 -5.30
C SER A 13 -8.59 -15.76 -4.26
N LEU A 14 -7.25 -15.75 -4.24
CA LEU A 14 -6.46 -16.52 -3.26
C LEU A 14 -6.53 -16.00 -1.81
N PRO A 15 -6.34 -14.69 -1.53
CA PRO A 15 -6.30 -14.21 -0.16
C PRO A 15 -7.70 -14.08 0.45
N LYS A 16 -7.85 -14.49 1.71
CA LYS A 16 -9.07 -14.25 2.50
C LYS A 16 -9.15 -12.83 3.05
N ILE A 17 -7.99 -12.20 3.23
CA ILE A 17 -7.84 -10.87 3.83
C ILE A 17 -7.04 -10.00 2.87
N LEU A 18 -7.61 -8.87 2.47
CA LEU A 18 -6.90 -7.79 1.81
C LEU A 18 -6.39 -6.81 2.87
N VAL A 19 -5.10 -6.47 2.84
CA VAL A 19 -4.54 -5.40 3.66
C VAL A 19 -4.16 -4.25 2.74
N SER A 20 -4.54 -3.02 3.07
CA SER A 20 -4.14 -1.84 2.31
C SER A 20 -3.95 -0.63 3.20
N PHE A 21 -3.42 0.46 2.65
CA PHE A 21 -3.35 1.75 3.32
C PHE A 21 -4.22 2.76 2.57
N ASN A 22 -5.36 3.17 3.17
CA ASN A 22 -6.36 4.03 2.54
C ASN A 22 -7.06 3.44 1.30
N GLY A 23 -6.95 2.12 1.08
CA GLY A 23 -7.53 1.51 -0.11
C GLY A 23 -9.06 1.55 -0.15
N MET A 24 -9.74 1.68 1.00
CA MET A 24 -11.20 1.84 1.02
C MET A 24 -11.63 3.12 0.29
N ALA A 25 -10.85 4.19 0.40
CA ALA A 25 -11.18 5.48 -0.19
C ALA A 25 -10.56 5.70 -1.58
N PHE A 26 -9.57 4.89 -1.98
CA PHE A 26 -8.78 5.12 -3.18
C PHE A 26 -8.64 3.89 -4.07
N ASP A 27 -7.84 2.89 -3.65
CA ASP A 27 -7.49 1.75 -4.49
C ASP A 27 -8.70 0.91 -4.89
N ILE A 28 -9.57 0.56 -3.93
CA ILE A 28 -10.71 -0.32 -4.16
C ILE A 28 -11.73 0.29 -5.13
N PRO A 29 -12.17 1.56 -4.98
CA PRO A 29 -13.00 2.20 -5.98
C PRO A 29 -12.40 2.18 -7.38
N LYS A 30 -11.09 2.45 -7.50
CA LYS A 30 -10.42 2.49 -8.80
C LYS A 30 -10.29 1.09 -9.42
N ILE A 31 -9.90 0.07 -8.65
CA ILE A 31 -9.83 -1.33 -9.09
C ILE A 31 -11.20 -1.81 -9.56
N LYS A 32 -12.28 -1.56 -8.80
CA LYS A 32 -13.64 -1.96 -9.19
C LYS A 32 -14.14 -1.22 -10.44
N SER A 33 -13.73 0.04 -10.63
CA SER A 33 -14.07 0.79 -11.84
C SER A 33 -13.37 0.23 -13.07
N GLU A 34 -12.13 -0.23 -12.94
CA GLU A 34 -11.32 -0.75 -14.05
C GLU A 34 -11.61 -2.24 -14.33
N TYR A 35 -11.88 -3.00 -13.28
CA TYR A 35 -12.10 -4.46 -13.27
C TYR A 35 -13.38 -4.80 -12.51
N PRO A 36 -14.57 -4.47 -13.05
CA PRO A 36 -15.84 -4.65 -12.34
C PRO A 36 -16.21 -6.13 -12.09
N TYR A 37 -15.60 -7.05 -12.84
CA TYR A 37 -15.77 -8.50 -12.68
C TYR A 37 -14.93 -9.08 -11.53
N LEU A 38 -13.97 -8.33 -11.00
CA LEU A 38 -13.01 -8.85 -10.04
C LEU A 38 -13.63 -8.96 -8.65
N ALA A 39 -13.67 -10.18 -8.13
CA ALA A 39 -14.06 -10.43 -6.74
C ALA A 39 -12.97 -9.90 -5.80
N MET A 40 -13.39 -9.13 -4.79
CA MET A 40 -12.49 -8.66 -3.74
C MET A 40 -12.51 -9.65 -2.57
N PRO A 41 -11.40 -9.81 -1.82
CA PRO A 41 -11.39 -10.59 -0.59
C PRO A 41 -12.50 -10.16 0.38
N GLU A 42 -13.11 -11.14 1.06
CA GLU A 42 -14.25 -10.93 1.96
C GLU A 42 -13.92 -9.98 3.11
N ILE A 43 -12.69 -10.08 3.63
CA ILE A 43 -12.20 -9.25 4.72
C ILE A 43 -11.23 -8.21 4.15
N HIS A 44 -11.50 -6.94 4.42
CA HIS A 44 -10.59 -5.84 4.09
C HIS A 44 -10.13 -5.12 5.36
N PHE A 45 -8.81 -5.05 5.53
CA PHE A 45 -8.14 -4.40 6.63
C PHE A 45 -7.41 -3.15 6.14
N ASP A 46 -8.07 -1.99 6.28
CA ASP A 46 -7.50 -0.68 5.91
C ASP A 46 -6.67 -0.09 7.07
N LEU A 47 -5.35 -0.11 6.91
CA LEU A 47 -4.40 0.34 7.92
C LEU A 47 -4.57 1.81 8.28
N LEU A 48 -4.91 2.69 7.33
CA LEU A 48 -5.12 4.11 7.66
C LEU A 48 -6.28 4.29 8.65
N LYS A 49 -7.30 3.42 8.59
CA LYS A 49 -8.47 3.51 9.47
C LYS A 49 -8.17 2.92 10.83
N VAL A 50 -7.60 1.71 10.87
CA VAL A 50 -7.43 0.95 12.12
C VAL A 50 -6.33 1.51 13.01
N THR A 51 -5.23 2.03 12.45
CA THR A 51 -4.08 2.54 13.22
C THR A 51 -4.42 3.78 14.03
N LYS A 52 -5.46 4.53 13.64
CA LYS A 52 -5.99 5.65 14.44
C LYS A 52 -6.43 5.21 15.84
N SER A 53 -6.89 3.97 15.98
CA SER A 53 -7.33 3.43 17.28
C SER A 53 -6.19 3.19 18.28
N VAL A 54 -4.93 3.23 17.80
CA VAL A 54 -3.72 3.16 18.63
C VAL A 54 -2.95 4.49 18.62
N GLY A 55 -3.56 5.57 18.13
CA GLY A 55 -2.97 6.91 18.15
C GLY A 55 -1.96 7.18 17.01
N TRP A 56 -1.91 6.32 15.99
CA TRP A 56 -1.03 6.54 14.83
C TRP A 56 -1.77 7.32 13.74
N TYR A 57 -1.42 8.60 13.60
CA TYR A 57 -2.08 9.53 12.70
C TYR A 57 -1.16 10.04 11.59
N GLY A 58 -1.66 10.01 10.35
CA GLY A 58 -0.96 10.56 9.19
C GLY A 58 -1.09 9.69 7.96
N GLY A 59 -0.39 10.09 6.88
CA GLY A 59 -0.16 9.21 5.75
C GLY A 59 0.87 8.12 6.08
N LEU A 60 0.98 7.11 5.21
CA LEU A 60 1.83 5.93 5.41
C LEU A 60 3.25 6.31 5.83
N LYS A 61 3.91 7.18 5.07
CA LYS A 61 5.29 7.61 5.33
C LYS A 61 5.49 8.27 6.69
N LYS A 62 4.55 9.11 7.11
CA LYS A 62 4.61 9.75 8.43
C LYS A 62 4.54 8.70 9.55
N ILE A 63 3.70 7.68 9.37
CA ILE A 63 3.57 6.58 10.34
C ILE A 63 4.81 5.71 10.33
N GLU A 64 5.38 5.40 9.16
CA GLU A 64 6.64 4.67 9.04
C GLU A 64 7.79 5.39 9.75
N GLU A 65 7.95 6.69 9.54
CA GLU A 65 8.96 7.50 10.22
C GLU A 65 8.78 7.49 11.75
N MET A 66 7.54 7.64 12.22
CA MET A 66 7.19 7.59 13.64
C MET A 66 7.51 6.23 14.28
N LEU A 67 7.41 5.15 13.52
CA LEU A 67 7.64 3.77 13.98
C LEU A 67 9.04 3.24 13.59
N ASP A 68 9.90 4.11 13.08
CA ASP A 68 11.25 3.77 12.60
C ASP A 68 11.31 2.67 11.52
N ILE A 69 10.24 2.52 10.72
CA ILE A 69 10.19 1.60 9.59
C ILE A 69 11.04 2.17 8.46
N LYS A 70 12.08 1.43 8.08
CA LYS A 70 13.09 1.91 7.14
C LYS A 70 12.66 1.75 5.67
N ARG A 71 13.17 2.65 4.85
CA ARG A 71 13.15 2.57 3.37
C ARG A 71 14.57 2.81 2.86
N PRO A 72 14.95 2.28 1.68
CA PRO A 72 16.21 2.63 1.05
C PRO A 72 16.31 4.13 0.76
N ASP A 73 17.54 4.65 0.79
CA ASP A 73 17.80 6.09 0.70
C ASP A 73 17.23 6.73 -0.58
N HIS A 74 17.24 6.03 -1.72
CA HIS A 74 16.75 6.55 -2.99
C HIS A 74 15.23 6.75 -3.05
N VAL A 75 14.46 6.08 -2.16
CA VAL A 75 12.98 6.22 -2.08
C VAL A 75 12.48 6.76 -0.75
N ARG A 76 13.37 6.93 0.24
CA ARG A 76 13.05 7.36 1.60
C ARG A 76 12.30 8.69 1.61
N ASN A 77 12.86 9.72 0.97
CA ASN A 77 12.33 11.09 0.99
C ASN A 77 11.28 11.38 -0.10
N MET A 78 10.86 10.36 -0.85
CA MET A 78 9.83 10.54 -1.87
C MET A 78 8.43 10.67 -1.24
N ASN A 79 7.45 11.18 -1.97
CA ASN A 79 6.04 11.16 -1.59
C ASN A 79 5.17 10.90 -2.83
N GLY A 80 3.84 10.94 -2.68
CA GLY A 80 2.91 10.71 -3.77
C GLY A 80 3.07 11.68 -4.96
N TYR A 81 3.51 12.91 -4.72
CA TYR A 81 3.81 13.85 -5.81
C TYR A 81 5.05 13.43 -6.62
N ASN A 82 6.09 12.91 -5.95
CA ASN A 82 7.24 12.33 -6.66
C ASN A 82 6.83 11.14 -7.53
N ALA A 83 5.92 10.28 -7.05
CA ALA A 83 5.42 9.15 -7.83
C ALA A 83 4.71 9.60 -9.11
N ILE A 84 3.91 10.68 -9.04
CA ILE A 84 3.27 11.29 -10.22
C ILE A 84 4.32 11.79 -11.23
N ILE A 85 5.37 12.47 -10.77
CA ILE A 85 6.47 12.95 -11.63
C ILE A 85 7.18 11.78 -12.31
N LEU A 86 7.52 10.72 -11.56
CA LEU A 86 8.20 9.56 -12.11
C LEU A 86 7.36 8.84 -13.17
N TRP A 87 6.05 8.72 -12.92
CA TRP A 87 5.12 8.17 -13.90
C TRP A 87 5.11 9.01 -15.18
N ASP A 88 5.07 10.34 -15.07
CA ASP A 88 5.10 11.22 -16.24
C ASP A 88 6.43 11.10 -17.01
N GLN A 89 7.56 11.07 -16.31
CA GLN A 89 8.87 10.87 -16.94
C GLN A 89 8.97 9.52 -17.66
N TYR A 90 8.44 8.44 -17.06
CA TYR A 90 8.38 7.13 -17.71
C TYR A 90 7.54 7.18 -18.98
N ARG A 91 6.35 7.81 -18.95
CA ARG A 91 5.52 8.00 -20.16
C ARG A 91 6.23 8.80 -21.25
N ASN A 92 7.21 9.62 -20.89
CA ASN A 92 8.08 10.36 -21.79
C ASN A 92 9.39 9.61 -22.16
N GLY A 93 9.50 8.32 -21.84
CA GLY A 93 10.59 7.43 -22.26
C GLY A 93 11.69 7.17 -21.22
N SER A 94 11.53 7.61 -19.98
CA SER A 94 12.52 7.37 -18.92
C SER A 94 12.29 6.03 -18.21
N GLU A 95 12.95 4.96 -18.68
CA GLU A 95 12.93 3.64 -18.02
C GLU A 95 13.47 3.70 -16.58
N LYS A 96 14.49 4.52 -16.34
CA LYS A 96 15.04 4.75 -15.00
C LYS A 96 13.98 5.30 -14.03
N SER A 97 13.06 6.13 -14.52
CA SER A 97 11.98 6.66 -13.67
C SER A 97 10.97 5.56 -13.30
N LEU A 98 10.74 4.60 -14.20
CA LEU A 98 9.93 3.43 -13.90
C LEU A 98 10.59 2.54 -12.84
N GLU A 99 11.89 2.28 -12.93
CA GLU A 99 12.62 1.50 -11.92
C GLU A 99 12.47 2.10 -10.50
N ILE A 100 12.65 3.42 -10.39
CA ILE A 100 12.48 4.12 -9.10
C ILE A 100 11.03 4.08 -8.62
N LEU A 101 10.05 4.23 -9.53
CA LEU A 101 8.63 4.16 -9.20
C LEU A 101 8.22 2.76 -8.72
N LEU A 102 8.73 1.71 -9.37
CA LEU A 102 8.49 0.33 -8.96
C LEU A 102 9.08 0.04 -7.59
N ASP A 103 10.30 0.49 -7.31
CA ASP A 103 10.89 0.38 -5.97
C ASP A 103 10.07 1.14 -4.93
N TYR A 104 9.66 2.37 -5.23
CA TYR A 104 8.79 3.16 -4.34
C TYR A 104 7.51 2.40 -3.99
N ASN A 105 6.80 1.88 -5.00
CA ASN A 105 5.55 1.13 -4.82
C ASN A 105 5.78 -0.20 -4.10
N LYS A 106 6.90 -0.87 -4.36
CA LYS A 106 7.30 -2.10 -3.65
C LYS A 106 7.40 -1.86 -2.15
N TYR A 107 8.07 -0.78 -1.73
CA TYR A 107 8.17 -0.45 -0.30
C TYR A 107 6.84 0.03 0.30
N ASP A 108 5.94 0.64 -0.50
CA ASP A 108 4.57 0.93 -0.05
C ASP A 108 3.77 -0.34 0.30
N VAL A 109 4.14 -1.51 -0.25
CA VAL A 109 3.50 -2.81 0.06
C VAL A 109 4.25 -3.57 1.15
N LEU A 110 5.58 -3.75 1.02
CA LEU A 110 6.39 -4.50 2.00
C LEU A 110 6.25 -3.92 3.40
N ASN A 111 6.20 -2.59 3.52
CA ASN A 111 6.08 -1.96 4.83
C ASN A 111 4.69 -2.10 5.45
N LEU A 112 3.64 -2.45 4.68
CA LEU A 112 2.32 -2.72 5.26
C LEU A 112 2.32 -3.97 6.13
N GLU A 113 3.13 -4.98 5.78
CA GLU A 113 3.29 -6.18 6.59
C GLU A 113 3.91 -5.83 7.95
N ILE A 114 4.99 -5.03 7.94
CA ILE A 114 5.66 -4.54 9.16
C ILE A 114 4.67 -3.71 9.99
N LEU A 115 3.98 -2.75 9.35
CA LEU A 115 3.01 -1.88 10.01
C LEU A 115 1.84 -2.66 10.63
N LEU A 116 1.32 -3.67 9.92
CA LEU A 116 0.27 -4.54 10.43
C LEU A 116 0.72 -5.32 11.66
N ASN A 117 1.93 -5.89 11.62
CA ASN A 117 2.48 -6.63 12.76
C ASN A 117 2.64 -5.72 13.99
N LEU A 118 3.23 -4.53 13.82
CA LEU A 118 3.35 -3.55 14.90
C LEU A 118 1.97 -3.14 15.43
N PHE A 119 0.99 -2.92 14.54
CA PHE A 119 -0.37 -2.57 14.94
C PHE A 119 -1.01 -3.67 15.80
N ILE A 120 -0.86 -4.94 15.40
CA ILE A 120 -1.41 -6.08 16.13
C ILE A 120 -0.81 -6.16 17.54
N GLU A 121 0.50 -6.00 17.67
CA GLU A 121 1.18 -6.04 18.98
C GLU A 121 0.76 -4.87 19.88
N GLU A 122 0.70 -3.65 19.34
CA GLU A 122 0.21 -2.48 20.07
C GLU A 122 -1.26 -2.65 20.50
N LYS A 123 -2.10 -3.22 19.62
CA LYS A 123 -3.51 -3.47 19.94
C LYS A 123 -3.67 -4.51 21.04
N LYS A 124 -2.87 -5.59 21.02
CA LYS A 124 -2.84 -6.61 22.09
C LYS A 124 -2.42 -5.98 23.41
N TYR A 125 -1.36 -5.18 23.43
CA TYR A 125 -0.88 -4.51 24.63
C TYR A 125 -1.99 -3.69 25.30
N ARG A 126 -2.71 -2.87 24.53
CA ARG A 126 -3.80 -2.02 25.04
C ARG A 126 -5.06 -2.77 25.51
N ILE A 127 -5.31 -3.97 24.99
CA ILE A 127 -6.45 -4.80 25.43
C ILE A 127 -6.10 -5.51 26.75
N LEU A 128 -4.83 -5.84 26.96
CA LEU A 128 -4.34 -6.58 28.12
C LEU A 128 -3.91 -5.68 29.29
N SER A 129 -3.71 -4.38 29.05
CA SER A 129 -3.43 -3.34 30.06
C SER A 129 -4.71 -2.70 30.60
#